data_AF-A0A3N5YIV7-F1
#
_entry.id   AF-A0A3N5YIV7-F1
#
_cell.length_a   1.000
_cell.length_b   1.000
_cell.length_c   1.000
_cell.angle_alpha   90.00
_cell.angle_beta   90.00
_cell.angle_gamma   90.00
#
_symmetry.space_group_name_H-M   'P 1'
#
loop_
_entity.id
_entity.type
_entity.pdbx_description
1 polymer ?
#
loop_
_entity_poly.entity_id
_entity_poly.type
_entity_poly.pdbx_seq_one_letter_code
_entity_poly.pdbx_strand_id
1 'polypeptide(L)' 'MRLRTARQGSRAGSRFRGCSAYPDCKGARPVEHD' A
#
# COMPACT_ATOMS: atom_id res chain seq x y z
N MET A 1 -4.23 7.57 5.54
CA MET A 1 -3.74 6.42 4.73
C MET A 1 -4.43 6.47 3.38
N ARG A 2 -3.73 6.16 2.28
CA ARG A 2 -4.26 6.14 0.91
C ARG A 2 -4.12 4.74 0.32
N LEU A 3 -5.11 4.31 -0.46
CA LEU A 3 -5.03 3.07 -1.22
C LEU A 3 -4.01 3.25 -2.35
N ARG A 4 -3.01 2.38 -2.37
CA ARG A 4 -1.98 2.30 -3.40
C ARG A 4 -2.00 0.90 -4.01
N THR A 5 -1.55 0.77 -5.24
CA THR A 5 -1.49 -0.52 -5.95
C THR A 5 -0.03 -0.88 -6.16
N ALA A 6 0.37 -2.10 -5.79
CA ALA A 6 1.72 -2.58 -6.03
C ALA A 6 1.94 -2.75 -7.54
N ARG A 7 2.98 -2.10 -8.08
CA ARG A 7 3.28 -2.12 -9.52
C ARG A 7 4.13 -3.32 -9.94
N GLN A 8 4.93 -3.88 -9.02
CA GLN A 8 5.90 -4.94 -9.31
C GLN A 8 6.02 -5.92 -8.14
N GLY A 9 6.47 -7.14 -8.41
CA GLY A 9 6.70 -8.21 -7.44
C GLY A 9 5.57 -9.25 -7.39
N SER A 10 5.67 -10.22 -6.47
CA SER A 10 4.69 -11.29 -6.30
C SER A 10 3.28 -10.82 -5.92
N ARG A 11 3.15 -9.56 -5.50
CA ARG A 11 1.87 -8.90 -5.17
C ARG A 11 1.51 -7.79 -6.16
N ALA A 12 2.12 -7.75 -7.34
CA ALA A 12 1.77 -6.79 -8.39
C ALA A 12 0.26 -6.84 -8.70
N GLY A 13 -0.38 -5.69 -8.83
CA GLY A 13 -1.84 -5.56 -8.98
C GLY A 13 -2.63 -5.60 -7.66
N SER A 14 -2.01 -6.02 -6.55
CA SER A 14 -2.67 -5.98 -5.24
C SER A 14 -2.69 -4.56 -4.68
N ARG A 15 -3.81 -4.22 -4.02
CA ARG A 15 -3.95 -2.94 -3.31
C ARG A 15 -3.31 -3.05 -1.92
N PHE A 16 -2.85 -1.94 -1.37
CA PHE A 16 -2.36 -1.82 -0.01
C PHE A 16 -2.68 -0.42 0.53
N ARG A 17 -2.79 -0.27 1.85
CA ARG A 17 -2.95 1.05 2.48
C ARG A 17 -1.56 1.61 2.74
N GLY A 18 -1.16 2.59 1.94
CA GLY A 18 0.06 3.36 2.15
C GLY A 18 -0.20 4.59 3.02
N CYS A 19 0.85 5.10 3.66
CA CYS A 19 0.79 6.37 4.36
C CYS A 19 0.54 7.52 3.39
N SER A 20 -0.25 8.51 3.82
CA SER A 20 -0.55 9.69 3.00
C SER A 20 0.68 10.58 2.80
N ALA A 21 1.60 10.57 3.77
CA ALA A 21 2.80 11.41 3.82
C ALA A 21 4.06 10.69 3.27
N TYR A 22 3.90 9.72 2.38
CA TYR A 22 5.06 9.13 1.71
C TYR A 22 5.77 10.19 0.83
N PRO A 23 7.12 10.31 0.85
CA PRO A 23 8.11 9.36 1.37
C PRO A 23 8.50 9.49 2.84
N ASP A 24 8.07 10.56 3.52
CA ASP A 24 8.38 10.87 4.93
C ASP A 24 7.86 9.78 5.87
N CYS A 25 6.68 9.25 5.55
CA CYS A 25 6.05 8.14 6.23
C CYS A 25 5.95 6.91 5.30
N LYS A 26 6.68 5.84 5.64
CA LYS A 26 6.74 4.57 4.87
C LYS A 26 5.79 3.49 5.39
N GLY A 27 4.84 3.84 6.24
CA GLY A 27 3.83 2.90 6.73
C GLY A 27 3.02 2.28 5.59
N ALA A 28 3.07 0.96 5.48
CA ALA A 28 2.27 0.17 4.56
C ALA A 28 1.55 -0.92 5.36
N ARG A 29 0.22 -1.02 5.19
CA ARG A 29 -0.60 -2.07 5.80
C ARG A 29 -1.32 -2.86 4.71
N PRO A 30 -1.45 -4.18 4.87
CA PRO A 30 -2.27 -4.98 3.97
C PRO A 30 -3.72 -4.50 4.02
N VAL A 31 -4.40 -4.61 2.88
CA VAL A 31 -5.87 -4.46 2.77
C VAL A 31 -6.51 -5.83 2.99
N GLU A 32 -6.12 -6.52 4.06
CA GLU A 32 -6.87 -7.72 4.44
C GLU A 32 -8.26 -7.27 4.90
N HIS A 33 -9.25 -8.00 4.36
CA HIS A 33 -10.68 -7.78 4.39
C HIS A 33 -11.15 -7.41 5.80
N ASP A 34 -11.99 -6.38 5.91
CA ASP A 34 -12.92 -6.28 7.05
C ASP A 34 -13.88 -7.47 6.97
#